data_AF-A0A7Y8IBM8-F1
#
_entry.id   AF-A0A7Y8IBM8-F1
#
_cell.length_a   1.000
_cell.length_b   1.000
_cell.length_c   1.000
_cell.angle_alpha   90.00
_cell.angle_beta   90.00
_cell.angle_gamma   90.00
#
_symmetry.space_group_name_H-M   'P 1'
#
loop_
_entity.id
_entity.type
_entity.pdbx_description
1 polymer ?
#
loop_
_entity_poly.entity_id
_entity_poly.type
_entity_poly.pdbx_seq_one_letter_code
_entity_poly.pdbx_strand_id
1 'polypeptide(L)'
;MKALRYKVLFLASWYPSRVNKVLGIFVKRKAEAMTKLCSVALIYVVDDNSLKDKTYELETSTENNVFTVRVYFKKSSNKTANLILYNIRYLKSYFLAWKKVKACWGKPDLIHANVIDRCGYIALLFKFFKGINYVITEHSTPDIDFLRGITNTTKIPLKFLKKITIKKCSFLNVDSQPSLEYLRKAGFDGSLGVIPNIVELDEKYLNLNQFTKPKEKKSAIHISILNKRKNVADIIRAFAFIYNDLKRRDFEFNIIGEGSEKESLISLADELGILNNCVFFHGLVSEDRKLELLTKSDFHILNSDDEGFSVVTAEAILYGIPVIATKCGGPEDFVNETTGILIERSNIEELKNAILFMLENSWKYDKTKLHEFGKRMFSPQVISAKTYDAYNKSIENWKAGNTAKTVKIKPNWKVLDVGSGHQPHRRANVILDKFVEDTIHRTTQKVEMPDDKYFVLGDALETPFTEKEFDFVIASHVAEHIDDPVKFCNELQRISRQGYIETPGPLTELLLPANSHKWIVRKSRNGLVFKNNNRTKPFSAFFYSLFYLNRDGYDFRTMKSKSKLLKLASWFLNTIWKFIPYTYARLIWEDNFDCKMNKVKK
;
A
#
# COMPACT_ATOMS: atom_id res chain seq x y z
N MET A 1 -14.45 15.12 12.25
CA MET A 1 -14.76 13.89 11.47
C MET A 1 -13.60 12.91 11.62
N LYS A 2 -13.86 11.60 11.72
CA LYS A 2 -12.79 10.60 11.67
C LYS A 2 -12.22 10.55 10.24
N ALA A 3 -10.90 10.44 10.10
CA ALA A 3 -10.28 10.19 8.80
C ALA A 3 -10.72 8.82 8.27
N LEU A 4 -10.99 8.73 6.96
CA LEU A 4 -11.40 7.46 6.35
C LEU A 4 -10.24 6.47 6.45
N ARG A 5 -10.46 5.34 7.11
CA ARG A 5 -9.40 4.36 7.32
C ARG A 5 -9.33 3.42 6.12
N TYR A 6 -8.62 3.79 5.06
CA TYR A 6 -8.53 2.98 3.83
C TYR A 6 -8.15 1.52 4.08
N LYS A 7 -8.66 0.60 3.26
CA LYS A 7 -8.21 -0.80 3.22
C LYS A 7 -7.11 -0.91 2.17
N VAL A 8 -5.86 -1.02 2.60
CA VAL A 8 -4.69 -1.10 1.71
C VAL A 8 -4.12 -2.52 1.72
N LEU A 9 -4.05 -3.15 0.54
CA LEU A 9 -3.45 -4.46 0.37
C LEU A 9 -2.00 -4.32 -0.06
N PHE A 10 -1.07 -4.71 0.80
CA PHE A 10 0.35 -4.79 0.50
C PHE A 10 0.64 -6.07 -0.29
N LEU A 11 1.34 -5.94 -1.41
CA LEU A 11 1.96 -7.06 -2.12
C LEU A 11 3.46 -6.97 -1.90
N ALA A 12 4.04 -7.98 -1.27
CA ALA A 12 5.44 -7.99 -0.90
C ALA A 12 6.23 -8.95 -1.80
N SER A 13 7.29 -8.44 -2.46
CA SER A 13 8.28 -9.30 -3.13
C SER A 13 9.25 -9.92 -2.14
N TRP A 14 9.46 -9.25 -0.99
CA TRP A 14 10.35 -9.61 0.09
C TRP A 14 9.63 -9.40 1.42
N TYR A 15 9.63 -10.41 2.27
CA TYR A 15 8.99 -10.35 3.57
C TYR A 15 9.52 -11.47 4.49
N PRO A 16 9.61 -11.24 5.81
CA PRO A 16 10.02 -12.28 6.76
C PRO A 16 9.13 -13.53 6.68
N SER A 17 9.79 -14.70 6.65
CA SER A 17 9.15 -16.01 6.59
C SER A 17 10.04 -17.10 7.21
N ARG A 18 9.53 -18.33 7.27
CA ARG A 18 10.34 -19.49 7.70
C ARG A 18 11.53 -19.79 6.79
N VAL A 19 11.46 -19.37 5.51
CA VAL A 19 12.54 -19.56 4.53
C VAL A 19 13.66 -18.54 4.76
N ASN A 20 13.30 -17.30 5.12
CA ASN A 20 14.25 -16.25 5.46
C ASN A 20 13.63 -15.29 6.48
N LYS A 21 14.23 -15.24 7.68
CA LYS A 21 13.68 -14.49 8.82
C LYS A 21 13.86 -12.97 8.72
N VAL A 22 14.80 -12.48 7.91
CA VAL A 22 15.20 -11.05 7.88
C VAL A 22 14.91 -10.36 6.54
N LEU A 23 14.68 -11.12 5.47
CA LEU A 23 14.42 -10.58 4.13
C LEU A 23 13.19 -9.66 4.10
N GLY A 24 13.34 -8.43 3.64
CA GLY A 24 12.23 -7.48 3.48
C GLY A 24 11.65 -6.94 4.80
N ILE A 25 12.44 -6.91 5.88
CA ILE A 25 12.01 -6.38 7.18
C ILE A 25 11.46 -4.94 7.09
N PHE A 26 12.00 -4.11 6.20
CA PHE A 26 11.51 -2.75 5.94
C PHE A 26 10.07 -2.72 5.37
N VAL A 27 9.67 -3.74 4.59
CA VAL A 27 8.27 -3.87 4.11
C VAL A 27 7.35 -4.17 5.30
N LYS A 28 7.80 -5.01 6.25
CA LYS A 28 7.09 -5.28 7.50
C LYS A 28 6.94 -4.01 8.33
N ARG A 29 8.03 -3.31 8.64
CA ARG A 29 8.01 -2.03 9.38
C ARG A 29 7.07 -1.01 8.73
N LYS A 30 7.10 -0.88 7.39
CA LYS A 30 6.19 0.02 6.67
C LYS A 30 4.72 -0.41 6.76
N ALA A 31 4.43 -1.69 6.58
CA ALA A 31 3.06 -2.20 6.73
C ALA A 31 2.52 -1.96 8.16
N GLU A 32 3.33 -2.22 9.18
CA GLU A 32 2.99 -2.03 10.59
C GLU A 32 2.78 -0.54 10.93
N ALA A 33 3.68 0.35 10.51
CA ALA A 33 3.53 1.78 10.69
C ALA A 33 2.25 2.33 10.05
N MET A 34 1.91 1.84 8.85
CA MET A 34 0.69 2.24 8.14
C MET A 34 -0.60 1.84 8.85
N THR A 35 -0.59 0.82 9.73
CA THR A 35 -1.79 0.41 10.49
C THR A 35 -2.37 1.52 11.36
N LYS A 36 -1.57 2.53 11.73
CA LYS A 36 -2.04 3.71 12.48
C LYS A 36 -3.00 4.60 11.65
N LEU A 37 -2.87 4.58 10.32
CA LEU A 37 -3.61 5.47 9.41
C LEU A 37 -4.59 4.71 8.50
N CYS A 38 -4.33 3.43 8.22
CA CYS A 38 -5.17 2.60 7.37
C CYS A 38 -5.35 1.19 7.96
N SER A 39 -6.28 0.41 7.40
CA SER A 39 -6.35 -1.02 7.62
C SER A 39 -5.44 -1.69 6.61
N VAL A 40 -4.57 -2.60 7.06
CA VAL A 40 -3.55 -3.21 6.21
C VAL A 40 -3.72 -4.72 6.19
N ALA A 41 -3.76 -5.27 4.98
CA ALA A 41 -3.53 -6.69 4.73
C ALA A 41 -2.28 -6.85 3.87
N LEU A 42 -1.59 -7.98 4.00
CA LEU A 42 -0.37 -8.26 3.26
C LEU A 42 -0.43 -9.65 2.62
N ILE A 43 -0.02 -9.75 1.36
CA ILE A 43 0.22 -11.02 0.69
C ILE A 43 1.72 -11.15 0.42
N TYR A 44 2.28 -12.29 0.84
CA TYR A 44 3.62 -12.71 0.51
C TYR A 44 3.60 -14.11 -0.12
N VAL A 45 4.27 -14.26 -1.26
CA VAL A 45 4.35 -15.53 -1.99
C VAL A 45 5.82 -15.90 -2.15
N VAL A 46 6.19 -17.07 -1.64
CA VAL A 46 7.58 -17.55 -1.65
C VAL A 46 7.62 -19.04 -1.96
N ASP A 47 8.68 -19.48 -2.64
CA ASP A 47 8.89 -20.90 -2.83
C ASP A 47 9.53 -21.54 -1.60
N ASP A 48 9.16 -22.79 -1.32
CA ASP A 48 9.66 -23.54 -0.18
C ASP A 48 9.87 -25.01 -0.57
N ASN A 49 11.13 -25.44 -0.56
CA ASN A 49 11.52 -26.80 -0.92
C ASN A 49 11.26 -27.80 0.21
N SER A 50 10.99 -27.35 1.43
CA SER A 50 10.66 -28.24 2.57
C SER A 50 9.25 -28.84 2.44
N LEU A 51 8.42 -28.32 1.52
CA LEU A 51 7.09 -28.86 1.24
C LEU A 51 7.19 -30.29 0.67
N LYS A 52 6.78 -31.28 1.48
CA LYS A 52 6.76 -32.69 1.08
C LYS A 52 5.58 -33.00 0.16
N ASP A 53 4.39 -33.22 0.71
CA ASP A 53 3.24 -33.80 -0.01
C ASP A 53 2.26 -32.76 -0.57
N LYS A 54 2.52 -31.47 -0.33
CA LYS A 54 1.64 -30.37 -0.76
C LYS A 54 2.34 -29.51 -1.81
N THR A 55 1.59 -29.11 -2.83
CA THR A 55 2.08 -28.12 -3.82
C THR A 55 2.03 -26.70 -3.25
N TYR A 56 1.09 -26.42 -2.36
CA TYR A 56 0.88 -25.11 -1.72
C TYR A 56 0.60 -25.28 -0.23
N GLU A 57 1.08 -24.34 0.56
CA GLU A 57 0.73 -24.18 1.97
C GLU A 57 0.36 -22.72 2.22
N LEU A 58 -0.77 -22.47 2.88
CA LEU A 58 -1.21 -21.13 3.24
C LEU A 58 -1.09 -20.96 4.75
N GLU A 59 -0.44 -19.89 5.15
CA GLU A 59 -0.30 -19.46 6.54
C GLU A 59 -0.97 -18.09 6.66
N THR A 60 -1.83 -17.94 7.67
CA THR A 60 -2.45 -16.65 7.98
C THR A 60 -2.15 -16.26 9.41
N SER A 61 -1.67 -15.03 9.59
CA SER A 61 -1.41 -14.45 10.90
C SER A 61 -1.92 -13.00 10.93
N THR A 62 -2.15 -12.48 12.14
CA THR A 62 -2.28 -11.04 12.35
C THR A 62 -1.20 -10.65 13.35
N GLU A 63 -0.16 -9.98 12.86
CA GLU A 63 0.98 -9.51 13.65
C GLU A 63 0.93 -7.99 13.63
N ASN A 64 0.98 -7.33 14.79
CA ASN A 64 0.99 -5.86 14.91
C ASN A 64 -0.11 -5.17 14.06
N ASN A 65 -1.32 -5.72 14.08
CA ASN A 65 -2.50 -5.26 13.32
C ASN A 65 -2.39 -5.37 11.79
N VAL A 66 -1.43 -6.12 11.26
CA VAL A 66 -1.31 -6.44 9.83
C VAL A 66 -1.84 -7.84 9.57
N PHE A 67 -2.97 -7.94 8.85
CA PHE A 67 -3.52 -9.24 8.44
C PHE A 67 -2.67 -9.81 7.30
N THR A 68 -1.87 -10.83 7.59
CA THR A 68 -0.88 -11.38 6.66
C THR A 68 -1.31 -12.74 6.13
N VAL A 69 -1.20 -12.93 4.83
CA VAL A 69 -1.37 -14.22 4.14
C VAL A 69 -0.06 -14.57 3.45
N ARG A 70 0.67 -15.54 4.00
CA ARG A 70 1.86 -16.12 3.37
C ARG A 70 1.43 -17.37 2.58
N VAL A 71 1.88 -17.47 1.34
CA VAL A 71 1.67 -18.67 0.52
C VAL A 71 3.01 -19.25 0.10
N TYR A 72 3.29 -20.44 0.61
CA TYR A 72 4.45 -21.23 0.24
C TYR A 72 4.07 -22.15 -0.92
N PHE A 73 4.91 -22.25 -1.95
CA PHE A 73 4.69 -23.20 -3.04
C PHE A 73 5.96 -24.00 -3.38
N LYS A 74 5.76 -25.26 -3.76
CA LYS A 74 6.87 -26.17 -4.05
C LYS A 74 7.46 -25.89 -5.44
N LYS A 75 8.79 -25.83 -5.55
CA LYS A 75 9.49 -25.86 -6.86
C LYS A 75 9.39 -27.25 -7.49
N SER A 76 9.46 -27.33 -8.83
CA SER A 76 9.62 -28.61 -9.50
C SER A 76 11.06 -29.08 -9.37
N SER A 77 11.28 -30.35 -9.02
CA SER A 77 12.62 -30.96 -9.01
C SER A 77 13.22 -31.05 -10.42
N ASN A 78 12.37 -31.21 -11.45
CA ASN A 78 12.79 -31.16 -12.84
C ASN A 78 12.98 -29.69 -13.29
N LYS A 79 14.20 -29.32 -13.69
CA LYS A 79 14.58 -27.95 -14.12
C LYS A 79 13.74 -27.43 -15.29
N THR A 80 13.52 -28.25 -16.32
CA THR A 80 12.76 -27.87 -17.52
C THR A 80 11.28 -27.63 -17.18
N ALA A 81 10.68 -28.55 -16.43
CA ALA A 81 9.31 -28.39 -15.95
C ALA A 81 9.17 -27.17 -15.02
N ASN A 82 10.20 -26.87 -14.21
CA ASN A 82 10.20 -25.74 -13.29
C ASN A 82 10.10 -24.39 -14.02
N LEU A 83 10.70 -24.24 -15.22
CA LEU A 83 10.62 -23.00 -15.99
C LEU A 83 9.17 -22.56 -16.26
N ILE A 84 8.27 -23.52 -16.49
CA ILE A 84 6.85 -23.27 -16.76
C ILE A 84 6.05 -23.30 -15.46
N LEU A 85 6.21 -24.36 -14.66
CA LEU A 85 5.40 -24.59 -13.46
C LEU A 85 5.63 -23.52 -12.39
N TYR A 86 6.81 -22.91 -12.31
CA TYR A 86 7.10 -21.88 -11.32
C TYR A 86 6.14 -20.69 -11.45
N ASN A 87 6.00 -20.14 -12.66
CA ASN A 87 5.14 -18.98 -12.91
C ASN A 87 3.65 -19.32 -12.73
N ILE A 88 3.22 -20.51 -13.17
CA ILE A 88 1.85 -20.98 -12.94
C ILE A 88 1.56 -21.11 -11.44
N ARG A 89 2.49 -21.71 -10.68
CA ARG A 89 2.35 -21.88 -9.23
C ARG A 89 2.38 -20.53 -8.52
N TYR A 90 3.23 -19.61 -8.95
CA TYR A 90 3.31 -18.25 -8.44
C TYR A 90 1.97 -17.50 -8.62
N LEU A 91 1.40 -17.50 -9.83
CA LEU A 91 0.11 -16.86 -10.10
C LEU A 91 -1.04 -17.52 -9.32
N LYS A 92 -1.07 -18.86 -9.25
CA LYS A 92 -2.07 -19.59 -8.46
C LYS A 92 -1.96 -19.28 -6.97
N SER A 93 -0.75 -19.04 -6.44
CA SER A 93 -0.55 -18.65 -5.05
C SER A 93 -1.20 -17.30 -4.74
N TYR A 94 -1.06 -16.29 -5.61
CA TYR A 94 -1.77 -15.02 -5.46
C TYR A 94 -3.29 -15.17 -5.54
N PHE A 95 -3.80 -16.06 -6.40
CA PHE A 95 -5.23 -16.35 -6.46
C PHE A 95 -5.75 -16.95 -5.14
N LEU A 96 -5.02 -17.91 -4.56
CA LEU A 96 -5.35 -18.50 -3.27
C LEU A 96 -5.29 -17.46 -2.14
N ALA A 97 -4.23 -16.66 -2.11
CA ALA A 97 -4.06 -15.58 -1.15
C ALA A 97 -5.20 -14.54 -1.23
N TRP A 98 -5.54 -14.11 -2.45
CA TRP A 98 -6.65 -13.19 -2.70
C TRP A 98 -7.99 -13.73 -2.21
N LYS A 99 -8.28 -15.02 -2.45
CA LYS A 99 -9.52 -15.65 -1.95
C LYS A 99 -9.58 -15.57 -0.42
N LYS A 100 -8.46 -15.81 0.26
CA LYS A 100 -8.36 -15.75 1.72
C LYS A 100 -8.50 -14.31 2.24
N VAL A 101 -7.78 -13.34 1.66
CA VAL A 101 -7.91 -11.91 2.00
C VAL A 101 -9.33 -11.42 1.80
N LYS A 102 -9.95 -11.72 0.65
CA LYS A 102 -11.33 -11.29 0.38
C LYS A 102 -12.32 -11.86 1.39
N ALA A 103 -12.14 -13.13 1.80
CA ALA A 103 -13.04 -13.79 2.74
C ALA A 103 -12.88 -13.30 4.19
N CYS A 104 -11.64 -13.06 4.64
CA CYS A 104 -11.37 -12.74 6.04
C CYS A 104 -11.22 -11.24 6.34
N TRP A 105 -10.84 -10.44 5.35
CA TRP A 105 -10.51 -9.02 5.53
C TRP A 105 -11.31 -8.08 4.59
N GLY A 106 -11.76 -8.61 3.46
CA GLY A 106 -12.61 -7.91 2.49
C GLY A 106 -11.85 -7.38 1.27
N LYS A 107 -12.50 -6.51 0.51
CA LYS A 107 -11.93 -5.91 -0.71
C LYS A 107 -11.08 -4.67 -0.35
N PRO A 108 -9.86 -4.53 -0.90
CA PRO A 108 -9.05 -3.33 -0.70
C PRO A 108 -9.57 -2.15 -1.54
N ASP A 109 -9.35 -0.96 -1.00
CA ASP A 109 -9.53 0.33 -1.68
C ASP A 109 -8.32 0.63 -2.60
N LEU A 110 -7.12 0.19 -2.19
CA LEU A 110 -5.86 0.40 -2.90
C LEU A 110 -4.91 -0.79 -2.71
N ILE A 111 -4.04 -1.03 -3.69
CA ILE A 111 -2.90 -1.96 -3.57
C ILE A 111 -1.59 -1.18 -3.43
N HIS A 112 -0.72 -1.59 -2.52
CA HIS A 112 0.65 -1.10 -2.42
C HIS A 112 1.62 -2.23 -2.76
N ALA A 113 2.21 -2.18 -3.94
CA ALA A 113 3.23 -3.15 -4.35
C ALA A 113 4.63 -2.71 -3.91
N ASN A 114 5.40 -3.64 -3.36
CA ASN A 114 6.79 -3.43 -2.97
C ASN A 114 7.68 -4.11 -4.01
N VAL A 115 8.45 -3.29 -4.74
CA VAL A 115 9.20 -3.60 -5.97
C VAL A 115 8.31 -3.69 -7.22
N ILE A 116 8.78 -3.07 -8.30
CA ILE A 116 8.12 -3.09 -9.62
C ILE A 116 8.06 -4.52 -10.17
N ASP A 117 9.20 -5.21 -10.15
CA ASP A 117 9.31 -6.57 -10.64
C ASP A 117 8.57 -7.56 -9.73
N ARG A 118 7.85 -8.49 -10.37
CA ARG A 118 6.89 -9.43 -9.75
C ARG A 118 5.65 -8.74 -9.16
N CYS A 119 5.76 -8.07 -8.02
CA CYS A 119 4.58 -7.56 -7.29
C CYS A 119 3.87 -6.43 -8.05
N GLY A 120 4.60 -5.54 -8.72
CA GLY A 120 4.01 -4.54 -9.61
C GLY A 120 3.20 -5.18 -10.75
N TYR A 121 3.69 -6.28 -11.32
CA TYR A 121 2.95 -7.03 -12.36
C TYR A 121 1.67 -7.64 -11.83
N ILE A 122 1.69 -8.19 -10.61
CA ILE A 122 0.48 -8.67 -9.95
C ILE A 122 -0.50 -7.52 -9.69
N ALA A 123 -0.03 -6.37 -9.22
CA ALA A 123 -0.86 -5.18 -9.01
C ALA A 123 -1.51 -4.70 -10.32
N LEU A 124 -0.78 -4.74 -11.44
CA LEU A 124 -1.32 -4.47 -12.76
C LEU A 124 -2.44 -5.45 -13.15
N LEU A 125 -2.30 -6.75 -12.86
CA LEU A 125 -3.36 -7.72 -13.08
C LEU A 125 -4.60 -7.41 -12.21
N PHE A 126 -4.42 -7.03 -10.95
CA PHE A 126 -5.53 -6.57 -10.11
C PHE A 126 -6.22 -5.33 -10.67
N LYS A 127 -5.45 -4.38 -11.23
CA LYS A 127 -6.00 -3.21 -11.90
C LYS A 127 -6.87 -3.60 -13.09
N PHE A 128 -6.41 -4.50 -13.95
CA PHE A 128 -7.16 -4.94 -15.13
C PHE A 128 -8.40 -5.78 -14.79
N PHE A 129 -8.27 -6.76 -13.88
CA PHE A 129 -9.35 -7.72 -13.61
C PHE A 129 -10.30 -7.30 -12.48
N LYS A 130 -9.86 -6.43 -11.56
CA LYS A 130 -10.64 -5.99 -10.39
C LYS A 130 -10.87 -4.48 -10.34
N GLY A 131 -10.22 -3.70 -11.21
CA GLY A 131 -10.35 -2.25 -11.25
C GLY A 131 -9.72 -1.52 -10.06
N ILE A 132 -8.87 -2.17 -9.28
CA ILE A 132 -8.26 -1.62 -8.06
C ILE A 132 -7.00 -0.84 -8.44
N ASN A 133 -6.90 0.42 -8.00
CA ASN A 133 -5.71 1.23 -8.19
C ASN A 133 -4.52 0.68 -7.40
N TYR A 134 -3.31 1.04 -7.80
CA TYR A 134 -2.13 0.66 -7.05
C TYR A 134 -1.07 1.75 -7.06
N VAL A 135 -0.27 1.73 -6.01
CA VAL A 135 0.97 2.48 -5.85
C VAL A 135 2.12 1.49 -5.69
N ILE A 136 3.34 1.94 -5.97
CA ILE A 136 4.54 1.11 -5.87
C ILE A 136 5.56 1.82 -4.98
N THR A 137 6.25 1.09 -4.11
CA THR A 137 7.56 1.51 -3.58
C THR A 137 8.63 0.65 -4.21
N GLU A 138 9.59 1.26 -4.90
CA GLU A 138 10.77 0.60 -5.43
C GLU A 138 11.91 0.70 -4.41
N HIS A 139 12.36 -0.46 -3.93
CA HIS A 139 13.30 -0.61 -2.81
C HIS A 139 14.73 -0.91 -3.28
N SER A 140 14.94 -1.06 -4.58
CA SER A 140 16.26 -1.24 -5.18
C SER A 140 16.56 -0.08 -6.10
N THR A 141 17.79 0.42 -6.10
CA THR A 141 18.30 1.28 -7.17
C THR A 141 18.52 0.38 -8.38
N PRO A 142 17.67 0.40 -9.40
CA PRO A 142 17.84 -0.51 -10.50
C PRO A 142 18.79 0.20 -11.48
N ASP A 143 19.82 -0.49 -11.96
CA ASP A 143 20.70 0.05 -13.02
C ASP A 143 19.84 0.62 -14.16
N ILE A 144 20.25 1.74 -14.77
CA ILE A 144 19.58 2.35 -15.93
C ILE A 144 19.28 1.29 -16.98
N ASP A 145 20.18 0.35 -17.21
CA ASP A 145 19.96 -0.73 -18.17
C ASP A 145 18.90 -1.72 -17.68
N PHE A 146 18.92 -2.12 -16.41
CA PHE A 146 17.86 -2.92 -15.79
C PHE A 146 16.48 -2.20 -15.77
N LEU A 147 16.46 -0.88 -15.57
CA LEU A 147 15.28 -0.01 -15.66
C LEU A 147 14.75 0.08 -17.08
N ARG A 148 15.65 0.21 -18.06
CA ARG A 148 15.36 0.18 -19.50
C ARG A 148 15.04 -1.22 -20.01
N GLY A 149 15.11 -2.25 -19.16
CA GLY A 149 14.92 -3.66 -19.55
C GLY A 149 16.01 -4.18 -20.50
N ILE A 150 17.17 -3.54 -20.49
CA ILE A 150 18.39 -3.95 -21.16
C ILE A 150 19.18 -4.77 -20.14
N THR A 151 19.12 -6.09 -20.25
CA THR A 151 20.10 -6.97 -19.62
C THR A 151 20.62 -7.87 -20.72
N ASN A 152 21.88 -8.30 -20.65
CA ASN A 152 22.48 -9.24 -21.60
C ASN A 152 21.75 -10.60 -21.68
N THR A 153 20.65 -10.79 -20.94
CA THR A 153 19.95 -12.08 -20.79
C THR A 153 18.42 -12.04 -20.83
N THR A 154 17.72 -10.90 -21.07
CA THR A 154 16.24 -10.95 -21.20
C THR A 154 15.60 -10.19 -22.36
N LYS A 155 14.65 -10.92 -22.97
CA LYS A 155 13.85 -10.63 -24.15
C LYS A 155 12.87 -9.47 -23.91
N ILE A 156 12.68 -8.67 -24.96
CA ILE A 156 11.70 -7.58 -25.22
C ILE A 156 10.39 -7.55 -24.38
N PRO A 157 9.64 -8.65 -24.13
CA PRO A 157 8.37 -8.63 -23.38
C PRO A 157 8.43 -8.05 -21.95
N LEU A 158 9.54 -8.20 -21.21
CA LEU A 158 9.63 -7.71 -19.83
C LEU A 158 9.72 -6.18 -19.75
N LYS A 159 10.40 -5.55 -20.71
CA LYS A 159 10.49 -4.09 -20.83
C LYS A 159 9.13 -3.44 -21.02
N PHE A 160 8.32 -4.01 -21.91
CA PHE A 160 6.95 -3.53 -22.15
C PHE A 160 6.09 -3.67 -20.90
N LEU A 161 6.16 -4.81 -20.20
CA LEU A 161 5.40 -5.06 -18.99
C LEU A 161 5.80 -4.11 -17.84
N LYS A 162 7.10 -3.84 -17.66
CA LYS A 162 7.59 -2.85 -16.71
C LYS A 162 7.07 -1.45 -17.04
N LYS A 163 7.16 -1.02 -18.30
CA LYS A 163 6.67 0.30 -18.74
C LYS A 163 5.17 0.48 -18.52
N ILE A 164 4.34 -0.51 -18.87
CA ILE A 164 2.89 -0.41 -18.65
C ILE A 164 2.54 -0.46 -17.15
N THR A 165 3.29 -1.19 -16.33
CA THR A 165 3.13 -1.22 -14.88
C THR A 165 3.41 0.15 -14.27
N ILE A 166 4.53 0.78 -14.62
CA ILE A 166 4.85 2.13 -14.12
C ILE A 166 3.82 3.15 -14.61
N LYS A 167 3.48 3.14 -15.92
CA LYS A 167 2.51 4.08 -16.51
C LYS A 167 1.10 3.98 -15.93
N LYS A 168 0.67 2.79 -15.48
CA LYS A 168 -0.67 2.57 -14.89
C LYS A 168 -0.69 2.70 -13.37
N CYS A 169 0.48 2.81 -12.74
CA CYS A 169 0.62 3.09 -11.32
C CYS A 169 0.10 4.49 -11.00
N SER A 170 -0.60 4.65 -9.87
CA SER A 170 -1.09 5.95 -9.43
C SER A 170 0.01 6.82 -8.83
N PHE A 171 0.99 6.19 -8.18
CA PHE A 171 2.19 6.84 -7.63
C PHE A 171 3.32 5.82 -7.48
N LEU A 172 4.50 6.13 -8.00
CA LEU A 172 5.71 5.33 -7.81
C LEU A 172 6.66 6.07 -6.86
N ASN A 173 6.82 5.49 -5.68
CA ASN A 173 7.74 5.89 -4.65
C ASN A 173 9.12 5.27 -4.88
N VAL A 174 10.16 6.07 -4.66
CA VAL A 174 11.54 5.61 -4.48
C VAL A 174 12.09 6.11 -3.15
N ASP A 175 13.20 5.52 -2.71
CA ASP A 175 13.74 5.78 -1.38
C ASP A 175 14.70 6.98 -1.33
N SER A 176 15.19 7.47 -2.49
CA SER A 176 16.13 8.60 -2.59
C SER A 176 15.97 9.49 -3.83
N GLN A 177 16.52 10.71 -3.79
CA GLN A 177 16.56 11.64 -4.94
C GLN A 177 17.39 11.08 -6.11
N PRO A 178 18.59 10.50 -5.90
CA PRO A 178 19.32 9.91 -7.02
C PRO A 178 18.53 8.79 -7.69
N SER A 179 17.84 7.93 -6.93
CA SER A 179 16.94 6.89 -7.49
C SER A 179 15.81 7.50 -8.33
N LEU A 180 15.25 8.63 -7.90
CA LEU A 180 14.21 9.35 -8.65
C LEU A 180 14.77 9.91 -9.97
N GLU A 181 15.97 10.49 -9.93
CA GLU A 181 16.66 10.97 -11.12
C GLU A 181 16.97 9.85 -12.11
N TYR A 182 17.40 8.68 -11.63
CA TYR A 182 17.62 7.49 -12.47
C TYR A 182 16.35 7.06 -13.20
N LEU A 183 15.20 7.02 -12.49
CA LEU A 183 13.91 6.70 -13.13
C LEU A 183 13.53 7.74 -14.20
N ARG A 184 13.73 9.03 -13.92
CA ARG A 184 13.47 10.10 -14.91
C ARG A 184 14.38 9.98 -16.12
N LYS A 185 15.69 9.76 -15.93
CA LYS A 185 16.68 9.53 -17.01
C LYS A 185 16.39 8.25 -17.82
N ALA A 186 15.73 7.26 -17.23
CA ALA A 186 15.26 6.07 -17.91
C ALA A 186 14.01 6.30 -18.79
N GLY A 187 13.43 7.52 -18.77
CA GLY A 187 12.28 7.90 -19.58
C GLY A 187 10.93 7.52 -18.97
N PHE A 188 10.87 7.35 -17.65
CA PHE A 188 9.60 7.17 -16.95
C PHE A 188 9.01 8.53 -16.57
N ASP A 189 7.87 8.84 -17.18
CA ASP A 189 7.02 9.98 -16.89
C ASP A 189 5.82 9.56 -16.02
N GLY A 190 5.42 10.41 -15.06
CA GLY A 190 4.29 10.11 -14.18
C GLY A 190 4.38 10.74 -12.79
N SER A 191 3.48 10.30 -11.90
CA SER A 191 3.51 10.70 -10.49
C SER A 191 4.59 9.89 -9.76
N LEU A 192 5.78 10.50 -9.67
CA LEU A 192 6.96 9.94 -9.01
C LEU A 192 7.33 10.81 -7.81
N GLY A 193 7.87 10.20 -6.75
CA GLY A 193 8.36 10.97 -5.61
C GLY A 193 9.25 10.16 -4.68
N VAL A 194 9.88 10.88 -3.74
CA VAL A 194 10.77 10.31 -2.74
C VAL A 194 10.06 10.22 -1.40
N ILE A 195 9.94 9.01 -0.87
CA ILE A 195 9.50 8.72 0.48
C ILE A 195 10.47 7.67 1.02
N PRO A 196 11.42 8.08 1.88
CA PRO A 196 12.43 7.18 2.43
C PRO A 196 11.87 5.98 3.18
N ASN A 197 12.74 5.00 3.46
CA ASN A 197 12.39 3.88 4.31
C ASN A 197 12.19 4.31 5.77
N ILE A 198 11.38 3.52 6.48
CA ILE A 198 11.13 3.73 7.90
C ILE A 198 12.31 3.24 8.72
N VAL A 199 12.69 4.07 9.68
CA VAL A 199 13.63 3.72 10.73
C VAL A 199 12.90 3.78 12.06
N GLU A 200 12.95 2.67 12.81
CA GLU A 200 12.29 2.56 14.11
C GLU A 200 13.26 2.90 15.23
N LEU A 201 12.74 3.57 16.26
CA LEU A 201 13.44 3.89 17.48
C LEU A 201 13.02 2.89 18.56
N ASP A 202 14.00 2.26 19.19
CA ASP A 202 13.82 1.58 20.47
C ASP A 202 14.34 2.49 21.58
N GLU A 203 13.40 3.07 22.33
CA GLU A 203 13.67 4.02 23.41
C GLU A 203 14.61 3.42 24.48
N LYS A 204 14.67 2.09 24.64
CA LYS A 204 15.58 1.41 25.57
C LYS A 204 17.04 1.74 25.32
N TYR A 205 17.42 1.95 24.06
CA TYR A 205 18.81 2.16 23.64
C TYR A 205 19.15 3.64 23.38
N LEU A 206 18.16 4.53 23.49
CA LEU A 206 18.39 5.95 23.23
C LEU A 206 19.22 6.58 24.35
N ASN A 207 20.39 7.12 23.98
CA ASN A 207 21.23 7.89 24.91
C ASN A 207 21.79 9.13 24.23
N LEU A 208 21.14 10.27 24.49
CA LEU A 208 21.48 11.57 23.92
C LEU A 208 22.42 12.39 24.82
N ASN A 209 22.98 11.78 25.87
CA ASN A 209 23.96 12.48 26.71
C ASN A 209 25.17 12.88 25.86
N GLN A 210 25.44 14.19 25.85
CA GLN A 210 26.55 14.77 25.12
C GLN A 210 27.87 14.43 25.81
N PHE A 211 28.89 14.10 25.02
CA PHE A 211 30.23 13.95 25.54
C PHE A 211 30.85 15.33 25.80
N THR A 212 31.38 15.52 27.01
CA THR A 212 32.10 16.75 27.38
C THR A 212 33.58 16.70 27.02
N LYS A 213 34.12 15.49 26.81
CA LYS A 213 35.49 15.22 26.39
C LYS A 213 35.53 13.95 25.53
N PRO A 214 36.54 13.77 24.66
CA PRO A 214 36.71 12.53 23.91
C PRO A 214 36.91 11.33 24.85
N LYS A 215 36.40 10.16 24.45
CA LYS A 215 36.69 8.89 25.14
C LYS A 215 38.17 8.55 25.03
N GLU A 216 38.70 7.82 26.01
CA GLU A 216 40.07 7.30 25.94
C GLU A 216 40.22 6.36 24.75
N LYS A 217 39.39 5.30 24.69
CA LYS A 217 39.28 4.40 23.54
C LYS A 217 38.05 4.76 22.70
N LYS A 218 38.24 4.96 21.39
CA LYS A 218 37.21 5.35 20.43
C LYS A 218 36.68 4.11 19.70
N SER A 219 35.41 4.11 19.35
CA SER A 219 34.77 2.96 18.71
C SER A 219 34.10 3.38 17.40
N ALA A 220 34.48 2.74 16.31
CA ALA A 220 33.83 2.85 15.02
C ALA A 220 33.03 1.57 14.72
N ILE A 221 31.98 1.68 13.91
CA ILE A 221 31.16 0.52 13.54
C ILE A 221 30.69 0.51 12.10
N HIS A 222 30.78 -0.67 11.48
CA HIS A 222 30.15 -0.98 10.19
C HIS A 222 29.12 -2.10 10.39
N ILE A 223 27.97 -1.97 9.72
CA ILE A 223 26.87 -2.94 9.80
C ILE A 223 26.31 -3.15 8.39
N SER A 224 26.46 -4.34 7.83
CA SER A 224 25.91 -4.64 6.50
C SER A 224 25.83 -6.14 6.20
N ILE A 225 25.23 -6.50 5.05
CA ILE A 225 25.49 -7.81 4.44
C ILE A 225 26.86 -7.71 3.76
N LEU A 226 27.82 -8.54 4.19
CA LEU A 226 29.21 -8.49 3.74
C LEU A 226 29.35 -9.05 2.32
N ASN A 227 29.19 -8.17 1.34
CA ASN A 227 29.44 -8.45 -0.07
C ASN A 227 30.32 -7.36 -0.69
N LYS A 228 30.83 -7.62 -1.91
CA LYS A 228 31.78 -6.74 -2.59
C LYS A 228 31.31 -5.28 -2.69
N ARG A 229 30.01 -5.06 -2.93
CA ARG A 229 29.43 -3.71 -3.08
C ARG A 229 29.47 -2.87 -1.81
N LYS A 230 29.71 -3.48 -0.63
CA LYS A 230 29.84 -2.74 0.64
C LYS A 230 31.27 -2.26 0.90
N ASN A 231 32.22 -2.69 0.06
CA ASN A 231 33.63 -2.33 0.07
C ASN A 231 34.23 -2.14 1.49
N VAL A 232 33.98 -3.14 2.35
CA VAL A 232 34.49 -3.17 3.74
C VAL A 232 36.01 -3.35 3.76
N ALA A 233 36.58 -3.97 2.73
CA ALA A 233 38.02 -4.16 2.59
C ALA A 233 38.79 -2.84 2.65
N ASP A 234 38.28 -1.78 2.03
CA ASP A 234 38.90 -0.46 2.07
C ASP A 234 38.79 0.21 3.44
N ILE A 235 37.70 -0.02 4.18
CA ILE A 235 37.59 0.42 5.58
C ILE A 235 38.66 -0.29 6.44
N ILE A 236 38.84 -1.60 6.26
CA ILE A 236 39.86 -2.39 6.96
C ILE A 236 41.27 -1.87 6.63
N ARG A 237 41.58 -1.62 5.35
CA ARG A 237 42.87 -1.05 4.93
C ARG A 237 43.12 0.35 5.51
N ALA A 238 42.08 1.19 5.60
CA ALA A 238 42.21 2.50 6.24
C ALA A 238 42.54 2.39 7.74
N PHE A 239 41.87 1.50 8.47
CA PHE A 239 42.23 1.23 9.87
C PHE A 239 43.61 0.57 10.01
N ALA A 240 44.00 -0.30 9.08
CA ALA A 240 45.34 -0.88 9.04
C ALA A 240 46.41 0.20 8.89
N PHE A 241 46.20 1.18 8.03
CA PHE A 241 47.12 2.30 7.86
C PHE A 241 47.25 3.13 9.15
N ILE A 242 46.12 3.49 9.77
CA ILE A 242 46.10 4.27 11.01
C ILE A 242 46.78 3.49 12.15
N TYR A 243 46.61 2.17 12.20
CA TYR A 243 47.25 1.31 13.17
C TYR A 243 48.75 1.10 12.84
N ASN A 244 49.10 0.56 11.68
CA ASN A 244 50.46 0.15 11.37
C ASN A 244 51.38 1.34 11.05
N ASP A 245 50.93 2.32 10.28
CA ASP A 245 51.77 3.41 9.79
C ASP A 245 51.76 4.60 10.76
N LEU A 246 50.58 5.05 11.20
CA LEU A 246 50.46 6.19 12.13
C LEU A 246 50.63 5.79 13.61
N LYS A 247 50.76 4.49 13.90
CA LYS A 247 50.97 3.94 15.26
C LYS A 247 49.91 4.36 16.28
N ARG A 248 48.70 4.71 15.83
CA ARG A 248 47.57 5.09 16.71
C ARG A 248 46.87 3.83 17.24
N ARG A 249 46.59 3.76 18.55
CA ARG A 249 46.11 2.53 19.24
C ARG A 249 44.85 2.73 20.08
N ASP A 250 44.37 3.97 20.19
CA ASP A 250 43.26 4.38 21.03
C ASP A 250 41.89 4.16 20.37
N PHE A 251 41.74 3.13 19.51
CA PHE A 251 40.49 2.86 18.82
C PHE A 251 40.21 1.37 18.59
N GLU A 252 38.95 1.10 18.25
CA GLU A 252 38.45 -0.20 17.83
C GLU A 252 37.40 -0.03 16.72
N PHE A 253 37.42 -0.94 15.75
CA PHE A 253 36.50 -1.00 14.62
C PHE A 253 35.70 -2.29 14.68
N ASN A 254 34.39 -2.15 14.81
CA ASN A 254 33.46 -3.26 14.95
C ASN A 254 32.72 -3.51 13.63
N ILE A 255 32.71 -4.76 13.18
CA ILE A 255 32.02 -5.17 11.96
C ILE A 255 30.91 -6.16 12.33
N ILE A 256 29.66 -5.77 12.05
CA ILE A 256 28.49 -6.63 12.19
C ILE A 256 28.00 -7.02 10.79
N GLY A 257 27.80 -8.31 10.57
CA GLY A 257 27.31 -8.80 9.29
C GLY A 257 27.75 -10.22 8.95
N GLU A 258 27.03 -10.80 8.00
CA GLU A 258 27.38 -12.06 7.32
C GLU A 258 27.33 -11.81 5.81
N GLY A 259 28.00 -12.66 5.04
CA GLY A 259 27.92 -12.61 3.59
C GLY A 259 29.11 -13.30 2.91
N SER A 260 29.11 -13.27 1.58
CA SER A 260 30.10 -13.98 0.76
C SER A 260 31.53 -13.51 0.97
N GLU A 261 31.73 -12.27 1.42
CA GLU A 261 33.06 -11.68 1.65
C GLU A 261 33.54 -11.82 3.10
N LYS A 262 32.77 -12.44 4.01
CA LYS A 262 33.16 -12.48 5.44
C LYS A 262 34.54 -13.10 5.64
N GLU A 263 34.76 -14.29 5.10
CA GLU A 263 36.02 -15.02 5.30
C GLU A 263 37.21 -14.27 4.67
N SER A 264 37.04 -13.70 3.47
CA SER A 264 38.11 -12.91 2.83
C SER A 264 38.45 -11.62 3.61
N LEU A 265 37.45 -10.98 4.22
CA LEU A 265 37.66 -9.79 5.07
C LEU A 265 38.37 -10.14 6.38
N ILE A 266 38.07 -11.29 6.98
CA ILE A 266 38.78 -11.79 8.17
C ILE A 266 40.24 -12.09 7.83
N SER A 267 40.49 -12.83 6.73
CA SER A 267 41.85 -13.10 6.25
C SER A 267 42.63 -11.81 5.97
N LEU A 268 42.01 -10.82 5.33
CA LEU A 268 42.64 -9.51 5.09
C LEU A 268 43.03 -8.82 6.40
N ALA A 269 42.16 -8.82 7.42
CA ALA A 269 42.48 -8.20 8.71
C ALA A 269 43.61 -8.94 9.45
N ASP A 270 43.69 -10.26 9.30
CA ASP A 270 44.75 -11.10 9.88
C ASP A 270 46.10 -10.86 9.17
N GLU A 271 46.11 -10.87 7.83
CA GLU A 271 47.28 -10.54 7.00
C GLU A 271 47.85 -9.15 7.32
N LEU A 272 46.97 -8.19 7.63
CA LEU A 272 47.35 -6.83 8.03
C LEU A 272 47.73 -6.71 9.52
N GLY A 273 47.63 -7.78 10.31
CA GLY A 273 48.01 -7.84 11.72
C GLY A 273 47.09 -7.05 12.67
N ILE A 274 45.87 -6.76 12.25
CA ILE A 274 44.92 -5.91 13.02
C ILE A 274 43.68 -6.64 13.53
N LEU A 275 43.47 -7.88 13.08
CA LEU A 275 42.41 -8.74 13.57
C LEU A 275 42.56 -8.95 15.09
N ASN A 276 41.47 -8.74 15.83
CA ASN A 276 41.39 -8.80 17.30
C ASN A 276 42.30 -7.83 18.07
N ASN A 277 43.11 -7.04 17.37
CA ASN A 277 43.90 -5.96 17.96
C ASN A 277 43.12 -4.64 17.94
N CYS A 278 42.60 -4.27 16.76
CA CYS A 278 41.72 -3.12 16.61
C CYS A 278 40.51 -3.38 15.71
N VAL A 279 40.46 -4.49 14.95
CA VAL A 279 39.30 -4.87 14.13
C VAL A 279 38.63 -6.12 14.69
N PHE A 280 37.31 -6.03 14.93
CA PHE A 280 36.52 -7.09 15.56
C PHE A 280 35.29 -7.45 14.73
N PHE A 281 35.13 -8.74 14.42
CA PHE A 281 33.97 -9.27 13.69
C PHE A 281 32.97 -9.90 14.66
N HIS A 282 31.70 -9.52 14.53
CA HIS A 282 30.62 -10.02 15.40
C HIS A 282 29.66 -11.01 14.71
N GLY A 283 29.80 -11.20 13.39
CA GLY A 283 28.90 -12.06 12.61
C GLY A 283 27.45 -11.52 12.56
N LEU A 284 26.49 -12.42 12.37
CA LEU A 284 25.06 -12.09 12.48
C LEU A 284 24.65 -12.05 13.95
N VAL A 285 24.18 -10.89 14.40
CA VAL A 285 23.72 -10.66 15.77
C VAL A 285 22.22 -10.37 15.84
N SER A 286 21.64 -10.46 17.04
CA SER A 286 20.26 -10.04 17.29
C SER A 286 20.09 -8.51 17.13
N GLU A 287 18.85 -8.05 16.94
CA GLU A 287 18.55 -6.62 16.84
C GLU A 287 18.98 -5.86 18.10
N ASP A 288 18.70 -6.40 19.29
CA ASP A 288 19.17 -5.88 20.58
C ASP A 288 20.70 -5.70 20.61
N ARG A 289 21.44 -6.73 20.20
CA ARG A 289 22.90 -6.68 20.19
C ARG A 289 23.44 -5.70 19.14
N LYS A 290 22.78 -5.60 17.99
CA LYS A 290 23.09 -4.59 16.95
C LYS A 290 22.95 -3.19 17.53
N LEU A 291 21.84 -2.88 18.22
CA LEU A 291 21.59 -1.58 18.83
C LEU A 291 22.55 -1.28 19.98
N GLU A 292 22.89 -2.27 20.82
CA GLU A 292 23.91 -2.11 21.87
C GLU A 292 25.27 -1.71 21.30
N LEU A 293 25.72 -2.39 20.24
CA LEU A 293 27.01 -2.10 19.62
C LEU A 293 26.98 -0.73 18.93
N LEU A 294 25.93 -0.44 18.17
CA LEU A 294 25.76 0.84 17.46
C LEU A 294 25.76 2.03 18.43
N THR A 295 25.00 1.96 19.52
CA THR A 295 24.85 3.07 20.47
C THR A 295 26.06 3.28 21.38
N LYS A 296 26.95 2.28 21.49
CA LYS A 296 28.24 2.40 22.19
C LYS A 296 29.35 2.98 21.30
N SER A 297 29.20 2.89 19.99
CA SER A 297 30.16 3.46 19.04
C SER A 297 30.11 4.99 19.01
N ASP A 298 31.24 5.60 18.65
CA ASP A 298 31.38 7.05 18.50
C ASP A 298 30.97 7.51 17.10
N PHE A 299 31.13 6.67 16.07
CA PHE A 299 30.65 6.95 14.72
C PHE A 299 30.42 5.66 13.92
N HIS A 300 29.52 5.74 12.93
CA HIS A 300 29.23 4.67 11.98
C HIS A 300 29.89 4.93 10.62
N ILE A 301 30.36 3.88 9.93
CA ILE A 301 31.01 3.98 8.63
C ILE A 301 30.28 3.13 7.60
N LEU A 302 29.96 3.73 6.46
CA LEU A 302 29.43 3.10 5.27
C LEU A 302 30.31 3.46 4.06
N ASN A 303 30.96 2.45 3.46
CA ASN A 303 31.79 2.64 2.26
C ASN A 303 31.22 1.90 1.04
N SER A 304 29.92 2.06 0.72
CA SER A 304 29.29 1.26 -0.34
C SER A 304 29.47 1.86 -1.74
N ASP A 305 29.50 0.99 -2.75
CA ASP A 305 29.54 1.38 -4.17
C ASP A 305 28.18 1.89 -4.68
N ASP A 306 27.10 1.35 -4.13
CA ASP A 306 25.70 1.69 -4.46
C ASP A 306 24.76 1.43 -3.28
N GLU A 307 23.88 2.39 -3.02
CA GLU A 307 22.82 2.32 -2.02
C GLU A 307 21.54 3.00 -2.52
N GLY A 308 20.39 2.39 -2.24
CA GLY A 308 19.10 3.06 -2.42
C GLY A 308 18.79 4.06 -1.32
N PHE A 309 19.20 3.77 -0.08
CA PHE A 309 18.93 4.64 1.09
C PHE A 309 19.93 4.42 2.23
N SER A 310 20.35 3.18 2.50
CA SER A 310 21.08 2.79 3.72
C SER A 310 20.29 3.01 5.02
N VAL A 311 19.42 2.05 5.34
CA VAL A 311 18.62 2.04 6.59
C VAL A 311 19.52 2.11 7.82
N VAL A 312 20.69 1.46 7.82
CA VAL A 312 21.56 1.41 9.00
C VAL A 312 22.27 2.75 9.25
N THR A 313 22.64 3.47 8.20
CA THR A 313 23.20 4.83 8.35
C THR A 313 22.14 5.79 8.89
N ALA A 314 20.89 5.65 8.45
CA ALA A 314 19.77 6.40 9.01
C ALA A 314 19.44 5.99 10.47
N GLU A 315 19.58 4.70 10.82
CA GLU A 315 19.52 4.21 12.22
C GLU A 315 20.59 4.90 13.08
N ALA A 316 21.86 4.94 12.64
CA ALA A 316 22.94 5.60 13.38
C ALA A 316 22.61 7.07 13.70
N ILE A 317 22.16 7.84 12.69
CA ILE A 317 21.75 9.24 12.86
C ILE A 317 20.59 9.36 13.85
N LEU A 318 19.59 8.49 13.77
CA LEU A 318 18.44 8.49 14.68
C LEU A 318 18.87 8.26 16.14
N TYR A 319 19.91 7.46 16.39
CA TYR A 319 20.47 7.26 17.74
C TYR A 319 21.50 8.32 18.15
N GLY A 320 21.66 9.39 17.36
CA GLY A 320 22.60 10.47 17.67
C GLY A 320 24.06 10.10 17.40
N ILE A 321 24.32 9.13 16.53
CA ILE A 321 25.67 8.68 16.17
C ILE A 321 26.06 9.29 14.81
N PRO A 322 27.13 10.11 14.74
CA PRO A 322 27.58 10.69 13.50
C PRO A 322 28.11 9.62 12.53
N VAL A 323 28.07 9.92 11.24
CA VAL A 323 28.36 8.93 10.19
C VAL A 323 29.45 9.37 9.22
N ILE A 324 30.19 8.42 8.67
CA ILE A 324 30.93 8.57 7.41
C ILE A 324 30.17 7.74 6.38
N ALA A 325 29.78 8.36 5.26
CA ALA A 325 29.07 7.64 4.20
C ALA A 325 29.60 8.03 2.82
N THR A 326 29.59 7.07 1.90
CA THR A 326 29.91 7.35 0.49
C THR A 326 28.71 7.93 -0.25
N LYS A 327 28.95 8.88 -1.14
CA LYS A 327 27.99 9.42 -2.11
C LYS A 327 27.68 8.41 -3.20
N CYS A 328 26.76 7.50 -2.91
CA CYS A 328 26.53 6.29 -3.69
C CYS A 328 25.05 6.05 -4.08
N GLY A 329 24.20 7.07 -4.00
CA GLY A 329 22.83 7.04 -4.53
C GLY A 329 21.72 7.25 -3.50
N GLY A 330 22.02 7.21 -2.20
CA GLY A 330 21.04 7.30 -1.12
C GLY A 330 21.52 8.13 0.05
N PRO A 331 22.72 7.85 0.61
CA PRO A 331 23.24 8.59 1.76
C PRO A 331 23.34 10.09 1.57
N GLU A 332 23.58 10.57 0.34
CA GLU A 332 23.67 12.00 0.02
C GLU A 332 22.38 12.80 0.28
N ASP A 333 21.23 12.13 0.42
CA ASP A 333 19.97 12.80 0.76
C ASP A 333 19.91 13.27 2.23
N PHE A 334 20.79 12.74 3.08
CA PHE A 334 20.68 12.96 4.53
C PHE A 334 21.99 13.01 5.32
N VAL A 335 23.12 12.71 4.70
CA VAL A 335 24.45 12.95 5.29
C VAL A 335 24.90 14.36 4.91
N ASN A 336 25.04 15.21 5.93
CA ASN A 336 25.44 16.61 5.83
C ASN A 336 26.24 17.02 7.07
N GLU A 337 26.68 18.28 7.15
CA GLU A 337 27.50 18.80 8.26
C GLU A 337 26.90 18.57 9.66
N THR A 338 25.57 18.44 9.78
CA THR A 338 24.91 18.11 11.06
C THR A 338 25.06 16.64 11.42
N THR A 339 25.08 15.73 10.44
CA THR A 339 24.96 14.29 10.66
C THR A 339 26.25 13.52 10.43
N GLY A 340 27.21 14.08 9.68
CA GLY A 340 28.47 13.40 9.42
C GLY A 340 29.26 13.92 8.22
N ILE A 341 30.05 13.04 7.63
CA ILE A 341 30.91 13.32 6.48
C ILE A 341 30.45 12.46 5.30
N LEU A 342 30.26 13.12 4.15
CA LEU A 342 30.00 12.47 2.88
C LEU A 342 31.29 12.44 2.06
N ILE A 343 31.71 11.25 1.60
CA ILE A 343 32.93 11.05 0.80
C ILE A 343 32.59 10.56 -0.61
N GLU A 344 33.50 10.79 -1.56
CA GLU A 344 33.35 10.29 -2.94
C GLU A 344 33.64 8.79 -3.06
N ARG A 345 33.02 8.15 -4.06
CA ARG A 345 33.17 6.71 -4.31
C ARG A 345 34.60 6.35 -4.70
N SER A 346 35.07 5.20 -4.22
CA SER A 346 36.40 4.65 -4.52
C SER A 346 37.55 5.59 -4.14
N ASN A 347 37.34 6.52 -3.21
CA ASN A 347 38.37 7.44 -2.72
C ASN A 347 38.87 7.00 -1.33
N ILE A 348 39.87 6.11 -1.34
CA ILE A 348 40.48 5.59 -0.11
C ILE A 348 41.14 6.69 0.74
N GLU A 349 41.62 7.76 0.11
CA GLU A 349 42.30 8.85 0.82
C GLU A 349 41.30 9.73 1.57
N GLU A 350 40.17 10.08 0.94
CA GLU A 350 39.05 10.71 1.65
C GLU A 350 38.53 9.84 2.79
N LEU A 351 38.41 8.51 2.59
CA LEU A 351 37.99 7.59 3.64
C LEU A 351 38.95 7.62 4.85
N LYS A 352 40.26 7.55 4.62
CA LYS A 352 41.28 7.66 5.68
C LYS A 352 41.17 8.98 6.44
N ASN A 353 41.11 10.09 5.70
CA ASN A 353 41.02 11.42 6.29
C ASN A 353 39.73 11.62 7.09
N ALA A 354 38.59 11.11 6.60
CA ALA A 354 37.33 11.14 7.32
C ALA A 354 37.37 10.30 8.61
N ILE A 355 37.99 9.10 8.58
CA ILE A 355 38.16 8.26 9.77
C ILE A 355 39.04 8.97 10.80
N LEU A 356 40.18 9.53 10.39
CA LEU A 356 41.05 10.29 11.29
C LEU A 356 40.32 11.48 11.92
N PHE A 357 39.59 12.25 11.12
CA PHE A 357 38.77 13.34 11.61
C PHE A 357 37.75 12.87 12.64
N MET A 358 37.01 11.79 12.37
CA MET A 358 36.00 11.27 13.30
C MET A 358 36.60 10.72 14.59
N LEU A 359 37.77 10.09 14.53
CA LEU A 359 38.51 9.63 15.72
C LEU A 359 38.94 10.79 16.64
N GLU A 360 39.00 12.02 16.13
CA GLU A 360 39.34 13.23 16.90
C GLU A 360 38.11 14.07 17.27
N ASN A 361 37.09 14.09 16.41
CA ASN A 361 36.03 15.11 16.44
C ASN A 361 34.62 14.55 16.57
N SER A 362 34.39 13.23 16.50
CA SER A 362 33.05 12.62 16.61
C SER A 362 32.28 13.08 17.85
N TRP A 363 32.96 13.25 18.99
CA TRP A 363 32.37 13.72 20.25
C TRP A 363 31.81 15.17 20.19
N LYS A 364 32.19 15.96 19.18
CA LYS A 364 31.70 17.34 18.98
C LYS A 364 30.35 17.40 18.28
N TYR A 365 29.89 16.31 17.65
CA TYR A 365 28.56 16.27 17.04
C TYR A 365 27.48 16.29 18.13
N ASP A 366 26.49 17.15 17.94
CA ASP A 366 25.36 17.30 18.87
C ASP A 366 24.36 16.18 18.67
N LYS A 367 24.38 15.19 19.58
CA LYS A 367 23.53 14.00 19.49
C LYS A 367 22.05 14.34 19.39
N THR A 368 21.61 15.40 20.07
CA THR A 368 20.20 15.82 20.07
C THR A 368 19.80 16.35 18.70
N LYS A 369 20.67 17.13 18.04
CA LYS A 369 20.42 17.61 16.68
C LYS A 369 20.35 16.46 15.67
N LEU A 370 21.25 15.47 15.77
CA LEU A 370 21.22 14.28 14.91
C LEU A 370 19.91 13.50 15.10
N HIS A 371 19.53 13.24 16.35
CA HIS A 371 18.29 12.54 16.69
C HIS A 371 17.05 13.26 16.16
N GLU A 372 16.93 14.57 16.37
CA GLU A 372 15.81 15.37 15.89
C GLU A 372 15.80 15.50 14.37
N PHE A 373 16.96 15.54 13.71
CA PHE A 373 17.06 15.42 12.27
C PHE A 373 16.52 14.05 11.79
N GLY A 374 17.01 12.95 12.37
CA GLY A 374 16.57 11.60 12.05
C GLY A 374 15.06 11.39 12.24
N LYS A 375 14.49 11.87 13.35
CA LYS A 375 13.04 11.80 13.62
C LYS A 375 12.22 12.54 12.58
N ARG A 376 12.63 13.75 12.20
CA ARG A 376 11.94 14.55 11.18
C ARG A 376 12.03 13.93 9.79
N MET A 377 13.06 13.15 9.51
CA MET A 377 13.30 12.60 8.17
C MET A 377 12.72 11.19 7.99
N PHE A 378 12.90 10.28 8.95
CA PHE A 378 12.71 8.83 8.74
C PHE A 378 11.78 8.13 9.74
N SER A 379 11.22 8.87 10.72
CA SER A 379 10.36 8.26 11.73
C SER A 379 9.12 7.60 11.12
N PRO A 380 8.57 6.54 11.76
CA PRO A 380 7.37 5.86 11.28
C PRO A 380 6.20 6.82 11.04
N GLN A 381 6.04 7.83 11.90
CA GLN A 381 4.98 8.83 11.84
C GLN A 381 5.10 9.72 10.60
N VAL A 382 6.30 10.26 10.34
CA VAL A 382 6.52 11.13 9.17
C VAL A 382 6.37 10.35 7.87
N ILE A 383 6.98 9.17 7.78
CA ILE A 383 6.96 8.37 6.55
C ILE A 383 5.55 7.82 6.27
N SER A 384 4.83 7.37 7.30
CA SER A 384 3.44 6.91 7.13
C SER A 384 2.51 8.05 6.71
N ALA A 385 2.68 9.27 7.25
CA ALA A 385 1.90 10.43 6.83
C ALA A 385 2.14 10.78 5.34
N LYS A 386 3.41 10.84 4.89
CA LYS A 386 3.76 11.04 3.47
C LYS A 386 3.18 9.94 2.58
N THR A 387 3.28 8.68 3.02
CA THR A 387 2.74 7.53 2.29
C THR A 387 1.20 7.58 2.20
N TYR A 388 0.52 7.97 3.28
CA TYR A 388 -0.92 8.10 3.32
C TYR A 388 -1.43 9.25 2.43
N ASP A 389 -0.70 10.36 2.34
CA ASP A 389 -1.01 11.44 1.39
C ASP A 389 -0.94 10.95 -0.07
N ALA A 390 0.07 10.14 -0.41
CA ALA A 390 0.12 9.49 -1.72
C ALA A 390 -1.08 8.55 -1.96
N TYR A 391 -1.57 7.88 -0.92
CA TYR A 391 -2.79 7.06 -1.02
C TYR A 391 -4.03 7.90 -1.26
N ASN A 392 -4.21 9.00 -0.51
CA ASN A 392 -5.32 9.94 -0.70
C ASN A 392 -5.40 10.37 -2.17
N LYS A 393 -4.28 10.84 -2.72
CA LYS A 393 -4.19 11.29 -4.13
C LYS A 393 -4.46 10.17 -5.15
N SER A 394 -4.32 8.91 -4.73
CA SER A 394 -4.53 7.73 -5.58
C SER A 394 -5.97 7.19 -5.55
N ILE A 395 -6.80 7.61 -4.59
CA ILE A 395 -8.15 7.07 -4.35
C ILE A 395 -9.22 8.17 -4.49
N GLU A 396 -9.37 8.70 -5.70
CA GLU A 396 -10.41 9.69 -6.01
C GLU A 396 -11.66 9.08 -6.67
N ASN A 397 -11.53 7.88 -7.24
CA ASN A 397 -12.57 7.26 -8.05
C ASN A 397 -13.24 6.13 -7.29
N TRP A 398 -14.53 6.31 -6.99
CA TRP A 398 -15.33 5.37 -6.22
C TRP A 398 -16.43 4.74 -7.07
N LYS A 399 -16.88 3.56 -6.67
CA LYS A 399 -17.93 2.81 -7.35
C LYS A 399 -19.22 2.92 -6.55
N ALA A 400 -20.21 3.62 -7.11
CA ALA A 400 -21.51 3.83 -6.48
C ALA A 400 -22.62 3.06 -7.21
N GLY A 401 -23.63 2.65 -6.45
CA GLY A 401 -24.80 1.93 -6.92
C GLY A 401 -24.53 0.50 -7.42
N ASN A 402 -25.61 -0.17 -7.80
CA ASN A 402 -25.61 -1.50 -8.40
C ASN A 402 -24.98 -1.50 -9.81
N THR A 403 -24.98 -0.36 -10.50
CA THR A 403 -24.26 -0.25 -11.78
C THR A 403 -22.73 -0.15 -11.63
N ALA A 404 -22.23 0.06 -10.41
CA ALA A 404 -20.82 0.36 -10.14
C ALA A 404 -20.33 1.53 -11.03
N LYS A 405 -21.14 2.60 -11.09
CA LYS A 405 -20.78 3.83 -11.78
C LYS A 405 -19.58 4.45 -11.08
N THR A 406 -18.57 4.86 -11.85
CA THR A 406 -17.44 5.60 -11.30
C THR A 406 -17.90 7.03 -10.99
N VAL A 407 -17.76 7.44 -9.73
CA VAL A 407 -17.95 8.81 -9.26
C VAL A 407 -16.63 9.33 -8.70
N LYS A 408 -16.33 10.60 -8.98
CA LYS A 408 -15.13 11.27 -8.47
C LYS A 408 -15.47 11.91 -7.13
N ILE A 409 -14.81 11.47 -6.06
CA ILE A 409 -15.01 11.96 -4.71
C ILE A 409 -13.64 12.24 -4.11
N LYS A 410 -13.34 13.53 -3.86
CA LYS A 410 -12.02 13.91 -3.33
C LYS A 410 -11.83 13.36 -1.91
N PRO A 411 -10.59 13.03 -1.47
CA PRO A 411 -10.34 12.45 -0.15
C PRO A 411 -10.81 13.31 1.03
N ASN A 412 -10.70 14.64 0.90
CA ASN A 412 -11.05 15.60 1.95
C ASN A 412 -12.55 15.95 2.01
N TRP A 413 -13.37 15.45 1.09
CA TRP A 413 -14.80 15.73 1.06
C TRP A 413 -15.56 15.09 2.22
N LYS A 414 -16.53 15.81 2.77
CA LYS A 414 -17.52 15.24 3.69
C LYS A 414 -18.63 14.58 2.87
N VAL A 415 -18.78 13.26 3.03
CA VAL A 415 -19.66 12.44 2.17
C VAL A 415 -20.75 11.77 2.98
N LEU A 416 -22.00 11.93 2.54
CA LEU A 416 -23.17 11.25 3.10
C LEU A 416 -23.61 10.10 2.20
N ASP A 417 -23.94 8.96 2.78
CA ASP A 417 -24.67 7.88 2.11
C ASP A 417 -26.07 7.79 2.71
N VAL A 418 -27.08 7.95 1.86
CA VAL A 418 -28.49 8.01 2.25
C VAL A 418 -29.15 6.69 1.92
N GLY A 419 -29.80 6.08 2.90
CA GLY A 419 -30.54 4.83 2.79
C GLY A 419 -29.65 3.64 2.41
N SER A 420 -28.47 3.57 3.01
CA SER A 420 -27.44 2.58 2.67
C SER A 420 -27.84 1.13 2.92
N GLY A 421 -28.85 0.90 3.77
CA GLY A 421 -29.22 -0.43 4.23
C GLY A 421 -28.00 -1.17 4.81
N HIS A 422 -27.84 -2.44 4.42
CA HIS A 422 -26.80 -3.32 4.93
C HIS A 422 -25.41 -3.16 4.29
N GLN A 423 -25.25 -2.30 3.28
CA GLN A 423 -23.96 -2.06 2.62
C GLN A 423 -23.64 -0.56 2.49
N PRO A 424 -23.32 0.12 3.61
CA PRO A 424 -22.78 1.47 3.58
C PRO A 424 -21.70 1.67 2.54
N HIS A 425 -21.86 2.69 1.72
CA HIS A 425 -20.91 3.04 0.69
C HIS A 425 -19.56 3.32 1.33
N ARG A 426 -18.53 2.63 0.84
CA ARG A 426 -17.21 2.60 1.45
C ARG A 426 -16.60 3.98 1.65
N ARG A 427 -16.82 4.91 0.71
CA ARG A 427 -16.34 6.30 0.80
C ARG A 427 -17.07 7.17 1.83
N ALA A 428 -18.29 6.84 2.24
CA ALA A 428 -19.09 7.74 3.07
C ALA A 428 -18.45 8.01 4.44
N ASN A 429 -18.58 9.23 4.95
CA ASN A 429 -18.21 9.60 6.31
C ASN A 429 -19.40 9.44 7.25
N VAL A 430 -20.60 9.72 6.74
CA VAL A 430 -21.86 9.68 7.46
C VAL A 430 -22.82 8.78 6.70
N ILE A 431 -23.60 8.00 7.44
CA ILE A 431 -24.70 7.18 6.95
C ILE A 431 -25.98 7.77 7.54
N LEU A 432 -26.96 8.06 6.68
CA LEU A 432 -28.32 8.40 7.10
C LEU A 432 -29.24 7.25 6.70
N ASP A 433 -29.88 6.62 7.67
CA ASP A 433 -30.93 5.64 7.40
C ASP A 433 -32.09 5.81 8.38
N LYS A 434 -33.31 5.49 7.92
CA LYS A 434 -34.53 5.57 8.72
C LYS A 434 -34.73 4.30 9.56
N PHE A 435 -34.13 3.19 9.14
CA PHE A 435 -34.31 1.88 9.77
C PHE A 435 -32.96 1.35 10.27
N VAL A 436 -32.91 0.96 11.55
CA VAL A 436 -31.68 0.41 12.19
C VAL A 436 -31.67 -1.12 12.12
N GLU A 437 -32.84 -1.75 12.29
CA GLU A 437 -32.98 -3.20 12.47
C GLU A 437 -33.85 -3.86 11.41
N ASP A 438 -34.69 -3.08 10.72
CA ASP A 438 -35.73 -3.60 9.83
C ASP A 438 -35.30 -3.53 8.36
N THR A 439 -34.89 -4.68 7.83
CA THR A 439 -34.47 -4.86 6.44
C THR A 439 -35.47 -5.71 5.65
N ILE A 440 -36.76 -5.74 6.06
CA ILE A 440 -37.82 -6.54 5.42
C ILE A 440 -37.90 -6.36 3.88
N HIS A 441 -37.43 -5.24 3.35
CA HIS A 441 -37.36 -5.00 1.89
C HIS A 441 -35.95 -5.13 1.27
N ARG A 442 -34.90 -5.48 2.04
CA ARG A 442 -33.48 -5.28 1.64
C ARG A 442 -32.46 -6.29 2.20
N THR A 443 -32.87 -7.55 2.50
CA THR A 443 -32.08 -8.74 2.94
C THR A 443 -32.02 -9.01 4.44
N THR A 444 -31.88 -10.28 4.87
CA THR A 444 -31.98 -10.76 6.27
C THR A 444 -30.73 -10.59 7.16
N GLN A 445 -29.72 -9.81 6.75
CA GLN A 445 -28.45 -9.68 7.50
C GLN A 445 -28.41 -8.39 8.34
N LYS A 446 -27.98 -8.51 9.61
CA LYS A 446 -27.68 -7.37 10.49
C LYS A 446 -26.59 -6.49 9.86
N VAL A 447 -26.77 -5.17 9.89
CA VAL A 447 -25.78 -4.21 9.37
C VAL A 447 -24.63 -4.08 10.38
N GLU A 448 -23.45 -4.60 10.06
CA GLU A 448 -22.23 -4.27 10.81
C GLU A 448 -21.76 -2.86 10.43
N MET A 449 -21.89 -1.91 11.34
CA MET A 449 -21.47 -0.52 11.12
C MET A 449 -19.94 -0.39 11.25
N PRO A 450 -19.24 0.14 10.23
CA PRO A 450 -17.81 0.39 10.33
C PRO A 450 -17.46 1.45 11.38
N ASP A 451 -16.43 1.22 12.21
CA ASP A 451 -15.96 2.15 13.25
C ASP A 451 -15.47 3.52 12.73
N ASP A 452 -15.24 3.62 11.41
CA ASP A 452 -14.79 4.82 10.71
C ASP A 452 -15.94 5.69 10.15
N LYS A 453 -17.20 5.33 10.42
CA LYS A 453 -18.39 6.05 9.95
C LYS A 453 -19.28 6.52 11.10
N TYR A 454 -20.00 7.61 10.89
CA TYR A 454 -21.06 8.06 11.79
C TYR A 454 -22.42 7.62 11.25
N PHE A 455 -23.25 7.02 12.10
CA PHE A 455 -24.63 6.69 11.75
C PHE A 455 -25.58 7.75 12.31
N VAL A 456 -26.52 8.18 11.49
CA VAL A 456 -27.57 9.13 11.85
C VAL A 456 -28.91 8.47 11.53
N LEU A 457 -29.76 8.34 12.56
CA LEU A 457 -31.13 7.89 12.39
C LEU A 457 -31.99 9.07 11.93
N GLY A 458 -32.61 8.98 10.76
CA GLY A 458 -33.45 10.06 10.24
C GLY A 458 -34.10 9.78 8.90
N ASP A 459 -35.09 10.59 8.54
CA ASP A 459 -35.79 10.51 7.26
C ASP A 459 -35.07 11.33 6.19
N ALA A 460 -34.90 10.76 4.99
CA ALA A 460 -34.28 11.46 3.87
C ALA A 460 -35.13 12.61 3.31
N LEU A 461 -36.40 12.72 3.71
CA LEU A 461 -37.27 13.85 3.40
C LEU A 461 -36.99 15.08 4.26
N GLU A 462 -36.43 14.89 5.45
CA GLU A 462 -36.18 15.97 6.42
C GLU A 462 -35.03 15.56 7.32
N THR A 463 -33.83 15.93 6.89
CA THR A 463 -32.60 15.51 7.54
C THR A 463 -32.18 16.51 8.61
N PRO A 464 -31.47 16.07 9.66
CA PRO A 464 -31.00 16.96 10.73
C PRO A 464 -29.78 17.82 10.32
N PHE A 465 -29.40 17.81 9.05
CA PHE A 465 -28.17 18.42 8.56
C PHE A 465 -28.37 19.87 8.14
N THR A 466 -27.32 20.69 8.27
CA THR A 466 -27.36 22.10 7.86
C THR A 466 -27.21 22.26 6.35
N GLU A 467 -27.43 23.47 5.84
CA GLU A 467 -27.24 23.75 4.41
C GLU A 467 -25.80 23.48 3.97
N LYS A 468 -25.65 22.78 2.84
CA LYS A 468 -24.39 22.42 2.20
C LYS A 468 -23.35 21.83 3.16
N GLU A 469 -23.81 21.12 4.19
CA GLU A 469 -22.95 20.44 5.16
C GLU A 469 -22.06 19.40 4.48
N PHE A 470 -22.54 18.76 3.41
CA PHE A 470 -21.83 17.74 2.66
C PHE A 470 -21.30 18.27 1.32
N ASP A 471 -20.10 17.82 0.95
CA ASP A 471 -19.55 18.07 -0.37
C ASP A 471 -20.17 17.12 -1.41
N PHE A 472 -20.51 15.89 -0.98
CA PHE A 472 -21.08 14.87 -1.86
C PHE A 472 -22.09 13.99 -1.13
N VAL A 473 -23.22 13.71 -1.77
CA VAL A 473 -24.23 12.74 -1.32
C VAL A 473 -24.28 11.55 -2.27
N ILE A 474 -24.43 10.36 -1.73
CA ILE A 474 -24.76 9.14 -2.47
C ILE A 474 -26.14 8.70 -2.02
N ALA A 475 -27.06 8.51 -2.97
CA ALA A 475 -28.38 7.94 -2.72
C ALA A 475 -28.65 6.89 -3.79
N SER A 476 -28.42 5.62 -3.44
CA SER A 476 -28.63 4.50 -4.36
C SER A 476 -29.81 3.67 -3.89
N HIS A 477 -30.77 3.44 -4.77
CA HIS A 477 -31.96 2.63 -4.49
C HIS A 477 -32.80 3.16 -3.32
N VAL A 478 -32.97 4.48 -3.25
CA VAL A 478 -33.82 5.15 -2.23
C VAL A 478 -34.97 5.87 -2.90
N ALA A 479 -34.69 6.62 -3.96
CA ALA A 479 -35.64 7.52 -4.61
C ALA A 479 -36.93 6.82 -5.09
N GLU A 480 -36.86 5.54 -5.45
CA GLU A 480 -38.02 4.74 -5.89
C GLU A 480 -39.02 4.43 -4.76
N HIS A 481 -38.63 4.55 -3.49
CA HIS A 481 -39.47 4.23 -2.32
C HIS A 481 -40.01 5.45 -1.57
N ILE A 482 -39.44 6.62 -1.83
CA ILE A 482 -39.74 7.87 -1.13
C ILE A 482 -41.18 8.32 -1.39
N ASP A 483 -41.86 8.85 -0.38
CA ASP A 483 -43.24 9.38 -0.53
C ASP A 483 -43.32 10.67 -1.34
N ASP A 484 -42.41 11.61 -1.09
CA ASP A 484 -42.34 12.89 -1.80
C ASP A 484 -40.97 13.04 -2.52
N PRO A 485 -40.87 12.67 -3.80
CA PRO A 485 -39.60 12.73 -4.52
C PRO A 485 -39.11 14.17 -4.76
N VAL A 486 -40.01 15.17 -4.75
CA VAL A 486 -39.61 16.57 -4.91
C VAL A 486 -38.99 17.08 -3.61
N LYS A 487 -39.63 16.84 -2.46
CA LYS A 487 -39.06 17.18 -1.15
C LYS A 487 -37.71 16.48 -0.95
N PHE A 488 -37.61 15.18 -1.28
CA PHE A 488 -36.33 14.45 -1.24
C PHE A 488 -35.24 15.08 -2.11
N CYS A 489 -35.53 15.35 -3.39
CA CYS A 489 -34.54 15.97 -4.28
C CYS A 489 -34.13 17.37 -3.81
N ASN A 490 -35.06 18.16 -3.27
CA ASN A 490 -34.75 19.47 -2.69
C ASN A 490 -33.89 19.33 -1.44
N GLU A 491 -34.19 18.35 -0.59
CA GLU A 491 -33.45 18.09 0.63
C GLU A 491 -32.01 17.66 0.35
N LEU A 492 -31.79 16.76 -0.61
CA LEU A 492 -30.44 16.38 -1.05
C LEU A 492 -29.64 17.57 -1.60
N GLN A 493 -30.31 18.47 -2.34
CA GLN A 493 -29.70 19.70 -2.84
C GLN A 493 -29.44 20.70 -1.70
N ARG A 494 -30.31 20.79 -0.69
CA ARG A 494 -30.12 21.67 0.47
C ARG A 494 -28.87 21.28 1.24
N ILE A 495 -28.70 19.99 1.53
CA ILE A 495 -27.62 19.50 2.39
C ILE A 495 -26.29 19.28 1.67
N SER A 496 -26.29 19.21 0.33
CA SER A 496 -25.08 18.88 -0.44
C SER A 496 -24.85 19.73 -1.67
N ARG A 497 -23.58 19.99 -1.96
CA ARG A 497 -23.15 20.69 -3.19
C ARG A 497 -23.24 19.78 -4.42
N GLN A 498 -22.86 18.51 -4.28
CA GLN A 498 -22.85 17.56 -5.38
C GLN A 498 -23.43 16.23 -4.93
N GLY A 499 -23.64 15.32 -5.87
CA GLY A 499 -23.88 13.95 -5.49
C GLY A 499 -24.23 13.01 -6.63
N TYR A 500 -24.66 11.82 -6.23
CA TYR A 500 -25.06 10.74 -7.10
C TYR A 500 -26.39 10.12 -6.65
N ILE A 501 -27.38 10.09 -7.57
CA ILE A 501 -28.61 9.33 -7.40
C ILE A 501 -28.62 8.18 -8.42
N GLU A 502 -28.87 6.96 -7.93
CA GLU A 502 -29.17 5.79 -8.76
C GLU A 502 -30.48 5.16 -8.32
N THR A 503 -31.32 4.82 -9.31
CA THR A 503 -32.59 4.14 -9.11
C THR A 503 -32.84 3.24 -10.32
N PRO A 504 -33.67 2.18 -10.18
CA PRO A 504 -34.16 1.42 -11.31
C PRO A 504 -34.79 2.35 -12.34
N GLY A 505 -34.43 2.12 -13.60
CA GLY A 505 -34.98 2.84 -14.73
C GLY A 505 -36.25 2.18 -15.27
N PRO A 506 -36.91 2.80 -16.27
CA PRO A 506 -38.19 2.34 -16.77
C PRO A 506 -38.20 0.90 -17.30
N LEU A 507 -37.07 0.44 -17.87
CA LEU A 507 -36.95 -0.93 -18.37
C LEU A 507 -36.84 -1.96 -17.24
N THR A 508 -36.18 -1.59 -16.14
CA THR A 508 -36.12 -2.43 -14.94
C THR A 508 -37.49 -2.51 -14.29
N GLU A 509 -38.21 -1.40 -14.15
CA GLU A 509 -39.58 -1.44 -13.62
C GLU A 509 -40.54 -2.24 -14.51
N LEU A 510 -40.30 -2.30 -15.82
CA LEU A 510 -41.09 -3.11 -16.75
C LEU A 510 -40.83 -4.62 -16.59
N LEU A 511 -39.57 -5.03 -16.46
CA LEU A 511 -39.16 -6.43 -16.51
C LEU A 511 -38.91 -7.07 -15.15
N LEU A 512 -38.51 -6.25 -14.16
CA LEU A 512 -38.11 -6.61 -12.80
C LEU A 512 -38.77 -5.67 -11.77
N PRO A 513 -40.11 -5.50 -11.77
CA PRO A 513 -40.79 -4.62 -10.81
C PRO A 513 -40.64 -5.12 -9.37
N ALA A 514 -40.76 -4.19 -8.43
CA ALA A 514 -40.95 -4.47 -7.02
C ALA A 514 -42.17 -3.68 -6.50
N ASN A 515 -43.00 -4.31 -5.67
CA ASN A 515 -44.23 -3.73 -5.15
C ASN A 515 -43.96 -2.52 -4.24
N SER A 516 -42.77 -2.47 -3.64
CA SER A 516 -42.32 -1.38 -2.80
C SER A 516 -41.86 -0.14 -3.58
N HIS A 517 -41.72 -0.21 -4.91
CA HIS A 517 -41.31 0.92 -5.75
C HIS A 517 -42.55 1.75 -6.13
N LYS A 518 -42.65 2.95 -5.56
CA LYS A 518 -43.74 3.91 -5.81
C LYS A 518 -43.57 4.64 -7.14
N TRP A 519 -42.35 4.71 -7.67
CA TRP A 519 -42.00 5.56 -8.81
C TRP A 519 -41.26 4.81 -9.93
N ILE A 520 -41.67 5.08 -11.17
CA ILE A 520 -40.84 4.88 -12.36
C ILE A 520 -40.04 6.17 -12.58
N VAL A 521 -38.71 6.06 -12.47
CA VAL A 521 -37.82 7.22 -12.56
C VAL A 521 -37.05 7.20 -13.87
N ARG A 522 -36.97 8.36 -14.55
CA ARG A 522 -36.11 8.56 -15.71
C ARG A 522 -35.18 9.76 -15.50
N LYS A 523 -33.98 9.67 -16.09
CA LYS A 523 -33.05 10.79 -16.18
C LYS A 523 -33.51 11.76 -17.28
N SER A 524 -33.65 13.05 -16.99
CA SER A 524 -33.77 14.12 -17.99
C SER A 524 -32.41 14.76 -18.28
N ARG A 525 -32.38 15.80 -19.13
CA ARG A 525 -31.14 16.54 -19.44
C ARG A 525 -30.50 17.12 -18.18
N ASN A 526 -31.30 17.73 -17.30
CA ASN A 526 -30.84 18.47 -16.12
C ASN A 526 -31.36 17.90 -14.79
N GLY A 527 -31.80 16.62 -14.74
CA GLY A 527 -32.36 16.09 -13.50
C GLY A 527 -33.12 14.77 -13.62
N LEU A 528 -34.17 14.62 -12.82
CA LEU A 528 -34.99 13.41 -12.71
C LEU A 528 -36.47 13.71 -12.95
N VAL A 529 -37.15 12.75 -13.57
CA VAL A 529 -38.61 12.78 -13.72
C VAL A 529 -39.20 11.52 -13.11
N PHE A 530 -40.13 11.73 -12.18
CA PHE A 530 -40.85 10.69 -11.45
C PHE A 530 -42.26 10.53 -12.01
N LYS A 531 -42.68 9.28 -12.19
CA LYS A 531 -44.04 8.90 -12.61
C LYS A 531 -44.54 7.80 -11.68
N ASN A 532 -45.80 7.86 -11.25
CA ASN A 532 -46.39 6.80 -10.43
C ASN A 532 -46.16 5.42 -11.07
N ASN A 533 -45.71 4.47 -10.24
CA ASN A 533 -45.56 3.09 -10.64
C ASN A 533 -46.81 2.30 -10.26
N ASN A 534 -47.63 1.98 -11.26
CA ASN A 534 -48.83 1.16 -11.05
C ASN A 534 -48.58 -0.31 -11.43
N ARG A 535 -47.33 -0.73 -11.57
CA ARG A 535 -46.99 -2.09 -12.02
C ARG A 535 -47.06 -3.06 -10.86
N THR A 536 -47.91 -4.07 -11.01
CA THR A 536 -48.11 -5.12 -10.00
C THR A 536 -47.59 -6.49 -10.43
N LYS A 537 -47.11 -6.62 -11.68
CA LYS A 537 -46.56 -7.87 -12.25
C LYS A 537 -45.46 -7.60 -13.27
N PRO A 538 -44.45 -8.49 -13.40
CA PRO A 538 -43.45 -8.39 -14.45
C PRO A 538 -44.07 -8.59 -15.84
N PHE A 539 -43.57 -7.87 -16.84
CA PHE A 539 -44.01 -8.06 -18.23
C PHE A 539 -43.71 -9.47 -18.77
N SER A 540 -42.65 -10.11 -18.29
CA SER A 540 -42.32 -11.50 -18.60
C SER A 540 -41.88 -12.26 -17.35
N ALA A 541 -42.72 -13.19 -16.90
CA ALA A 541 -42.41 -14.07 -15.75
C ALA A 541 -41.19 -14.95 -16.03
N PHE A 542 -41.01 -15.39 -17.28
CA PHE A 542 -39.82 -16.14 -17.69
C PHE A 542 -38.56 -15.29 -17.57
N PHE A 543 -38.58 -14.05 -18.07
CA PHE A 543 -37.45 -13.14 -17.97
C PHE A 543 -37.09 -12.85 -16.51
N TYR A 544 -38.09 -12.54 -15.68
CA TYR A 544 -37.92 -12.33 -14.24
C TYR A 544 -37.24 -13.54 -13.56
N SER A 545 -37.78 -14.73 -13.82
CA SER A 545 -37.29 -15.99 -13.26
C SER A 545 -35.87 -16.34 -13.73
N LEU A 546 -35.52 -15.99 -14.97
CA LEU A 546 -34.17 -16.19 -15.51
C LEU A 546 -33.17 -15.18 -14.93
N PHE A 547 -33.58 -13.93 -14.76
CA PHE A 547 -32.75 -12.88 -14.17
C PHE A 547 -32.38 -13.20 -12.72
N TYR A 548 -33.36 -13.64 -11.92
CA TYR A 548 -33.20 -14.07 -10.53
C TYR A 548 -32.99 -15.59 -10.39
N LEU A 549 -32.43 -16.26 -11.40
CA LEU A 549 -32.22 -17.71 -11.36
C LEU A 549 -31.40 -18.11 -10.12
N ASN A 550 -31.92 -19.06 -9.32
CA ASN A 550 -31.34 -19.50 -8.06
C ASN A 550 -31.14 -18.39 -7.01
N ARG A 551 -31.89 -17.29 -7.10
CA ARG A 551 -31.95 -16.22 -6.10
C ARG A 551 -33.41 -16.01 -5.69
N ASP A 552 -33.60 -15.47 -4.50
CA ASP A 552 -34.91 -14.98 -4.11
C ASP A 552 -35.20 -13.69 -4.90
N GLY A 553 -36.41 -13.60 -5.46
CA GLY A 553 -36.91 -12.39 -6.09
C GLY A 553 -37.41 -11.43 -5.01
N TYR A 554 -37.77 -10.21 -5.41
CA TYR A 554 -38.36 -9.25 -4.47
C TYR A 554 -39.73 -9.72 -3.99
N ASP A 555 -40.71 -9.77 -4.90
CA ASP A 555 -42.11 -10.04 -4.56
C ASP A 555 -42.72 -11.19 -5.39
N PHE A 556 -41.96 -11.75 -6.34
CA PHE A 556 -42.46 -12.73 -7.30
C PHE A 556 -41.65 -14.04 -7.25
N ARG A 557 -42.32 -15.15 -7.55
CA ARG A 557 -41.68 -16.48 -7.60
C ARG A 557 -40.55 -16.51 -8.63
N THR A 558 -39.42 -17.08 -8.22
CA THR A 558 -38.25 -17.30 -9.08
C THR A 558 -38.08 -18.79 -9.39
N MET A 559 -37.21 -19.09 -10.35
CA MET A 559 -36.89 -20.47 -10.75
C MET A 559 -35.56 -20.90 -10.14
N LYS A 560 -35.48 -22.17 -9.73
CA LYS A 560 -34.21 -22.85 -9.40
C LYS A 560 -33.85 -23.83 -10.52
N SER A 561 -32.60 -23.81 -10.98
CA SER A 561 -32.12 -24.74 -12.00
C SER A 561 -30.65 -25.10 -11.83
N LYS A 562 -30.32 -26.38 -12.04
CA LYS A 562 -28.95 -26.88 -12.07
C LYS A 562 -28.27 -26.72 -13.45
N SER A 563 -29.02 -26.40 -14.51
CA SER A 563 -28.52 -26.29 -15.89
C SER A 563 -27.38 -25.28 -16.02
N LYS A 564 -26.24 -25.71 -16.59
CA LYS A 564 -25.09 -24.83 -16.86
C LYS A 564 -25.43 -23.74 -17.87
N LEU A 565 -26.24 -24.07 -18.89
CA LEU A 565 -26.66 -23.11 -19.92
C LEU A 565 -27.51 -21.98 -19.33
N LEU A 566 -28.51 -22.31 -18.52
CA LEU A 566 -29.36 -21.30 -17.87
C LEU A 566 -28.57 -20.44 -16.87
N LYS A 567 -27.62 -21.04 -16.13
CA LYS A 567 -26.71 -20.30 -15.26
C LYS A 567 -25.81 -19.34 -16.05
N LEU A 568 -25.29 -19.77 -17.20
CA LEU A 568 -24.48 -18.93 -18.07
C LEU A 568 -25.32 -17.79 -18.67
N ALA A 569 -26.53 -18.08 -19.16
CA ALA A 569 -27.46 -17.09 -19.70
C ALA A 569 -27.85 -16.05 -18.63
N SER A 570 -28.22 -16.50 -17.42
CA SER A 570 -28.50 -15.63 -16.29
C SER A 570 -27.29 -14.78 -15.90
N TRP A 571 -26.10 -15.37 -15.82
CA TRP A 571 -24.85 -14.63 -15.54
C TRP A 571 -24.54 -13.59 -16.61
N PHE A 572 -24.66 -13.94 -17.89
CA PHE A 572 -24.45 -13.03 -19.01
C PHE A 572 -25.45 -11.88 -18.95
N LEU A 573 -26.74 -12.17 -18.78
CA LEU A 573 -27.80 -11.19 -18.64
C LEU A 573 -27.53 -10.21 -17.50
N ASN A 574 -27.24 -10.73 -16.29
CA ASN A 574 -26.87 -9.92 -15.12
C ASN A 574 -25.63 -9.05 -15.39
N THR A 575 -24.66 -9.57 -16.16
CA THR A 575 -23.40 -8.87 -16.47
C THR A 575 -23.63 -7.70 -17.42
N ILE A 576 -24.47 -7.88 -18.44
CA ILE A 576 -24.75 -6.83 -19.43
C ILE A 576 -25.83 -5.84 -18.98
N TRP A 577 -26.69 -6.21 -18.03
CA TRP A 577 -27.90 -5.46 -17.62
C TRP A 577 -27.64 -3.98 -17.34
N LYS A 578 -26.58 -3.68 -16.59
CA LYS A 578 -26.19 -2.30 -16.22
C LYS A 578 -25.72 -1.42 -17.38
N PHE A 579 -25.43 -2.02 -18.54
CA PHE A 579 -25.02 -1.32 -19.75
C PHE A 579 -26.18 -1.07 -20.71
N ILE A 580 -27.30 -1.77 -20.54
CA ILE A 580 -28.50 -1.59 -21.37
C ILE A 580 -29.13 -0.23 -21.05
N PRO A 581 -29.47 0.60 -22.06
CA PRO A 581 -30.18 1.85 -21.83
C PRO A 581 -31.48 1.67 -21.03
N TYR A 582 -31.82 2.66 -20.20
CA TYR A 582 -33.06 2.69 -19.40
C TYR A 582 -33.23 1.61 -18.33
N THR A 583 -32.24 0.73 -18.08
CA THR A 583 -32.28 -0.19 -16.93
C THR A 583 -32.04 0.54 -15.61
N TYR A 584 -31.27 1.63 -15.62
CA TYR A 584 -31.05 2.48 -14.45
C TYR A 584 -31.15 3.95 -14.85
N ALA A 585 -31.85 4.74 -14.03
CA ALA A 585 -31.74 6.19 -14.06
C ALA A 585 -30.60 6.61 -13.11
N ARG A 586 -29.65 7.38 -13.65
CA ARG A 586 -28.41 7.77 -12.97
C ARG A 586 -28.21 9.25 -13.13
N LEU A 587 -28.17 9.98 -12.03
CA LEU A 587 -27.89 11.41 -12.01
C LEU A 587 -26.62 11.66 -11.19
N ILE A 588 -25.65 12.34 -11.81
CA ILE A 588 -24.60 13.06 -11.08
C ILE A 588 -24.97 14.52 -11.24
N TRP A 589 -25.00 15.29 -10.15
CA TRP A 589 -25.29 16.72 -10.19
C TRP A 589 -24.19 17.52 -9.52
N GLU A 590 -24.09 18.78 -9.93
CA GLU A 590 -23.26 19.82 -9.30
C GLU A 590 -24.17 21.03 -9.07
N ASP A 591 -24.16 21.54 -7.84
CA ASP A 591 -24.97 22.64 -7.29
C ASP A 591 -26.48 22.38 -7.22
N ASN A 592 -27.15 22.19 -8.36
CA ASN A 592 -28.59 21.95 -8.44
C ASN A 592 -28.99 21.02 -9.60
N PHE A 593 -30.23 20.52 -9.55
CA PHE A 593 -30.86 19.73 -10.61
C PHE A 593 -32.39 19.83 -10.55
N ASP A 594 -33.03 19.61 -11.69
CA ASP A 594 -34.49 19.63 -11.80
C ASP A 594 -35.12 18.33 -11.29
N CYS A 595 -36.12 18.43 -10.42
CA CYS A 595 -37.01 17.32 -10.09
C CYS A 595 -38.42 17.60 -10.60
N LYS A 596 -38.97 16.72 -11.44
CA LYS A 596 -40.34 16.85 -11.97
C LYS A 596 -41.18 15.62 -11.65
N MET A 597 -42.43 15.84 -11.27
CA MET A 597 -43.43 14.79 -11.13
C MET A 597 -44.46 14.89 -12.25
N ASN A 598 -44.59 13.84 -13.05
CA ASN A 598 -45.68 13.75 -14.02
C ASN A 598 -46.83 12.98 -13.38
N LYS A 599 -47.81 13.70 -12.82
CA LYS A 599 -49.12 13.11 -12.51
C LYS A 599 -49.75 12.71 -13.84
N VAL A 600 -49.96 11.42 -14.04
CA VAL A 600 -50.81 10.93 -15.15
C VAL A 600 -52.19 11.54 -14.91
N LYS A 601 -52.71 12.34 -15.85
CA LYS A 601 -54.14 12.67 -15.85
C LYS A 601 -54.88 11.34 -15.81
N LYS A 602 -55.69 11.16 -14.76
CA LYS A 602 -56.47 9.94 -14.49
C LYS A 602 -57.18 9.45 -15.74
#